data_AF-A0A848MXW9-F1
#
_entry.id   AF-A0A848MXW9-F1
#
_cell.length_a   1.000
_cell.length_b   1.000
_cell.length_c   1.000
_cell.angle_alpha   90.00
_cell.angle_beta   90.00
_cell.angle_gamma   90.00
#
_symmetry.space_group_name_H-M   'P 1'
#
loop_
_entity.id
_entity.type
_entity.pdbx_description
1 polymer ?
#
loop_
_entity_poly.entity_id
_entity_poly.type
_entity_poly.pdbx_seq_one_letter_code
_entity_poly.pdbx_strand_id
1 'polypeptide(L)' 'MKYVYTPVPFTEIAKGLENKELKASNVYFETDKFDGVRSLADTKLDLEDCAKTIFYLKKEYSAPTARTGLTQKKRRRRT' A
#
# COMPACT_ATOMS: atom_id res chain seq x y z
N MET A 1 0.50 -8.09 -12.92
CA MET A 1 0.11 -6.92 -12.08
C MET A 1 1.37 -6.36 -11.46
N LYS A 2 1.60 -5.04 -11.52
CA LYS A 2 2.78 -4.41 -10.90
C LYS A 2 2.40 -3.98 -9.48
N TYR A 3 3.20 -4.38 -8.51
CA TYR A 3 3.05 -3.95 -7.12
C TYR A 3 4.14 -2.93 -6.82
N VAL A 4 3.76 -1.87 -6.11
CA VAL A 4 4.73 -0.90 -5.58
C VAL A 4 4.77 -1.07 -4.08
N TYR A 5 5.99 -1.24 -3.57
CA TYR A 5 6.29 -1.30 -2.15
C TYR A 5 6.78 0.08 -1.74
N THR A 6 5.95 0.81 -1.01
CA THR A 6 6.32 2.14 -0.51
C THR A 6 6.84 1.98 0.90
N PRO A 7 8.07 2.45 1.22
CA PRO A 7 8.56 2.45 2.59
C PRO A 7 7.72 3.42 3.42
N VAL A 8 7.22 2.95 4.56
CA VAL A 8 6.35 3.74 5.45
C VAL A 8 6.86 3.57 6.88
N PRO A 9 6.94 4.64 7.68
CA PRO A 9 7.35 4.54 9.07
C PRO A 9 6.40 3.65 9.87
N PHE A 10 6.96 2.87 10.80
CA PHE A 10 6.21 1.95 11.66
C PHE A 10 5.05 2.65 12.40
N THR A 11 5.21 3.92 12.79
CA THR A 11 4.18 4.70 13.48
C THR A 11 2.91 4.88 12.64
N GLU A 12 3.02 5.08 11.33
CA GLU A 12 1.86 5.19 10.44
C GLU A 12 1.19 3.83 10.24
N ILE A 13 1.98 2.77 10.13
CA ILE A 13 1.47 1.40 10.00
C ILE A 13 0.74 0.98 11.28
N ALA A 14 1.34 1.22 12.44
CA ALA A 14 0.75 0.93 13.74
C ALA A 14 -0.58 1.67 13.92
N LYS A 15 -0.61 2.98 13.60
CA LYS A 15 -1.85 3.77 13.62
C LYS A 15 -2.91 3.20 12.67
N GLY A 16 -2.55 2.87 11.43
CA GLY A 16 -3.50 2.34 10.47
C GLY A 16 -4.02 0.95 10.85
N LEU A 17 -3.19 0.10 11.48
CA LEU A 17 -3.61 -1.19 12.02
C LEU A 17 -4.57 -1.03 13.21
N GLU A 18 -4.25 -0.11 14.12
CA GLU A 18 -5.08 0.21 15.29
C GLU A 18 -6.44 0.79 14.87
N ASN A 19 -6.44 1.70 13.89
CA ASN A 19 -7.64 2.30 13.32
C ASN A 19 -8.42 1.35 12.38
N LYS A 20 -7.93 0.13 12.13
CA LYS A 20 -8.46 -0.84 11.15
C LYS A 20 -8.54 -0.30 9.70
N GLU A 21 -7.83 0.78 9.40
CA GLU A 21 -7.69 1.34 8.06
C GLU A 21 -6.72 0.52 7.21
N LEU A 22 -5.76 -0.14 7.85
CA LEU A 22 -4.79 -1.04 7.24
C LEU A 22 -5.02 -2.49 7.67
N LYS A 23 -4.82 -3.41 6.73
CA LYS A 23 -4.80 -4.85 7.00
C LYS A 23 -3.35 -5.31 7.09
N ALA A 24 -3.04 -6.13 8.09
CA ALA A 24 -1.70 -6.71 8.26
C ALA A 24 -1.22 -7.48 7.03
N SER A 25 -2.13 -8.04 6.22
CA SER A 25 -1.82 -8.73 4.95
C SER A 25 -1.29 -7.82 3.84
N ASN A 26 -1.48 -6.50 3.96
CA ASN A 26 -0.94 -5.51 3.02
C ASN A 26 0.34 -4.84 3.54
N VAL A 27 0.76 -5.20 4.75
CA VAL A 27 1.98 -4.69 5.38
C VAL A 27 3.06 -5.74 5.24
N TYR A 28 4.19 -5.29 4.74
CA TYR A 28 5.36 -6.09 4.56
C TYR A 28 6.53 -5.45 5.28
N PHE A 29 7.55 -6.22 5.61
CA PHE A 29 8.74 -5.72 6.29
C PHE A 29 9.97 -6.46 5.80
N GLU A 30 11.12 -5.81 5.98
CA GLU A 30 12.44 -6.32 5.65
C GLU A 30 13.34 -6.13 6.86
N THR A 31 14.09 -7.18 7.21
CA THR A 31 15.04 -7.19 8.32
C THR A 31 16.46 -7.25 7.76
N ASP A 32 17.43 -6.61 8.41
CA ASP A 32 18.85 -6.67 8.00
C ASP A 32 19.41 -8.10 7.95
N LYS A 33 18.77 -9.04 8.66
CA LYS A 33 19.19 -10.45 8.72
C LYS A 33 18.58 -11.31 7.61
N PHE A 34 17.61 -10.80 6.85
CA PHE A 34 16.90 -11.56 5.85
C PHE A 34 16.78 -10.76 4.55
N ASP A 35 17.41 -11.28 3.50
CA ASP A 35 17.43 -10.71 2.16
C ASP A 35 16.09 -10.97 1.44
N GLY A 36 15.01 -10.34 1.94
CA GLY A 36 13.68 -10.50 1.37
C GLY A 36 12.55 -9.82 2.15
N VAL A 37 11.44 -9.62 1.45
CA VAL A 37 10.26 -8.94 1.99
C VAL A 37 9.27 -9.97 2.55
N ARG A 38 8.96 -9.88 3.86
CA ARG A 38 8.00 -10.76 4.54
C ARG A 38 6.70 -10.05 4.84
N SER A 39 5.61 -10.80 4.90
CA SER A 39 4.28 -10.32 5.28
C SER A 39 4.17 -10.24 6.81
N LEU A 40 3.67 -9.10 7.32
CA LEU A 40 3.42 -8.92 8.76
C LEU A 40 2.29 -9.83 9.28
N ALA A 41 1.38 -10.27 8.40
CA ALA A 41 0.31 -11.19 8.80
C ALA A 41 0.82 -12.58 9.18
N ASP A 42 1.93 -13.03 8.58
CA ASP A 42 2.45 -14.39 8.74
C ASP A 42 3.54 -14.50 9.81
N THR A 43 4.14 -13.37 10.19
CA THR A 43 5.26 -13.35 11.12
C THR A 43 4.97 -12.38 12.26
N LYS A 44 5.00 -12.88 13.50
CA LYS A 44 5.02 -12.00 14.67
C LYS A 44 6.41 -11.38 14.75
N LEU A 45 6.46 -10.05 14.65
CA LEU A 45 7.66 -9.28 14.91
C LEU A 45 7.66 -8.80 16.36
N ASP A 46 8.79 -8.96 17.03
CA ASP A 46 9.02 -8.36 18.35
C ASP A 46 9.30 -6.86 18.22
N LEU A 47 8.96 -6.09 19.26
CA LEU A 47 9.16 -4.63 19.26
C LEU A 47 10.62 -4.22 19.01
N GLU A 48 11.59 -5.01 19.47
CA GLU A 48 13.01 -4.73 19.28
C GLU A 48 13.44 -4.88 17.81
N ASP A 49 12.84 -5.83 17.09
CA ASP A 49 13.07 -6.00 15.66
C ASP A 49 12.29 -4.96 14.86
N CYS A 50 11.10 -4.54 15.31
CA CYS A 50 10.33 -3.46 14.68
C CYS A 50 11.14 -2.16 14.54
N ALA A 51 12.01 -1.85 15.49
CA ALA A 51 12.84 -0.65 15.46
C ALA A 51 13.95 -0.70 14.39
N LYS A 52 14.34 -1.92 13.97
CA LYS A 52 15.43 -2.15 13.00
C LYS A 52 14.91 -2.56 11.63
N THR A 53 13.62 -2.87 11.52
CA THR A 53 13.00 -3.23 10.26
C THR A 53 12.50 -2.03 9.47
N ILE A 54 12.68 -2.13 8.15
CA ILE A 54 12.02 -1.23 7.21
C ILE A 54 10.68 -1.85 6.85
N PHE A 55 9.61 -1.08 7.03
CA PHE A 55 8.27 -1.52 6.67
C PHE A 55 7.84 -0.95 5.33
N TYR A 56 7.11 -1.77 4.59
CA TYR A 56 6.60 -1.47 3.26
C TYR A 56 5.10 -1.71 3.19
N LEU A 57 4.41 -0.81 2.51
CA LEU A 57 3.00 -0.97 2.22
C LEU A 57 2.86 -1.41 0.76
N LYS A 58 2.29 -2.59 0.55
CA LYS A 58 2.05 -3.11 -0.80
C LYS A 58 0.82 -2.43 -1.36
N LYS A 59 1.02 -1.57 -2.35
CA LYS A 59 -0.06 -0.94 -3.10
C LYS A 59 -0.11 -1.55 -4.49
N GLU A 60 -1.29 -1.98 -4.91
CA GLU A 60 -1.51 -2.33 -6.30
C GLU A 60 -1.34 -1.08 -7.15
N TYR A 61 -0.42 -1.16 -8.12
CA TYR A 61 -0.30 -0.14 -9.15
C TYR A 61 -1.47 -0.31 -10.12
N SER A 62 -2.64 0.15 -9.68
CA SER A 62 -3.69 0.53 -10.62
C SER A 62 -3.14 1.75 -11.33
N ALA A 63 -2.67 1.57 -12.57
CA ALA A 63 -2.39 2.69 -13.45
C ALA A 63 -3.58 3.65 -13.34
N PRO A 64 -3.38 4.97 -13.16
CA PRO A 64 -4.50 5.89 -13.06
C PRO A 64 -5.33 5.69 -14.32
N THR A 65 -6.46 4.99 -14.20
CA THR A 65 -7.45 4.96 -15.25
C THR A 65 -7.89 6.41 -15.32
N ALA A 66 -7.32 7.12 -16.29
CA ALA A 66 -7.68 8.46 -16.63
C ALA A 66 -9.19 8.45 -16.87
N ARG A 67 -9.97 8.74 -15.83
CA ARG A 67 -11.32 9.24 -15.98
C ARG A 67 -11.15 10.68 -16.43
N THR A 68 -10.72 10.84 -17.67
CA THR A 68 -10.95 12.04 -18.47
C THR A 68 -12.45 12.25 -18.47
N GLY A 69 -12.89 13.14 -17.58
CA GLY A 69 -14.18 13.77 -17.72
C GLY A 69 -14.18 14.55 -19.02
N LEU A 70 -14.88 14.04 -20.02
CA LEU A 70 -15.52 14.88 -21.03
C LEU A 70 -16.86 14.23 -21.36
N THR A 71 -17.87 14.69 -20.64
CA THR A 71 -19.27 14.69 -21.04
C THR A 71 -19.34 15.21 -22.48
N GLN A 72 -19.43 14.30 -23.46
CA GLN A 72 -19.74 14.66 -24.83
C GLN A 72 -21.17 15.19 -24.87
N LYS A 73 -21.28 16.52 -24.74
CA LYS A 73 -22.53 17.28 -24.91
C LYS A 73 -23.06 16.96 -26.32
N LYS A 74 -24.13 16.17 -26.34
CA LYS A 74 -24.96 15.83 -27.51
C LYS A 74 -25.41 17.13 -28.21
N ARG A 75 -24.69 17.56 -29.25
CA ARG A 75 -25.18 18.65 -30.12
C ARG A 75 -26.21 18.06 -31.08
N ARG A 76 -27.49 18.28 -30.75
CA ARG A 76 -28.60 18.17 -31.69
C ARG A 76 -28.30 19.08 -32.89
N ARG A 77 -28.10 18.51 -34.08
CA ARG A 77 -28.28 19.26 -35.33
C ARG A 77 -29.76 19.23 -35.66
N ARG A 78 -30.36 20.42 -35.62
CA ARG A 78 -31.70 20.75 -36.09
C ARG A 78 -31.48 21.49 -37.40
N THR A 79 -31.97 20.93 -38.50
CA THR A 79 -32.36 21.56 -39.78
C THR A 79 -32.63 20.41 -40.74
#